data_AF-A0A9W5PSH4-F1
#
_entry.id   AF-A0A9W5PSH4-F1
#
_cell.length_a   1.000
_cell.length_b   1.000
_cell.length_c   1.000
_cell.angle_alpha   90.00
_cell.angle_beta   90.00
_cell.angle_gamma   90.00
#
_symmetry.space_group_name_H-M   'P 1'
#
loop_
_entity.id
_entity.type
_entity.pdbx_description
1 polymer ?
#
loop_
_entity_poly.entity_id
_entity_poly.type
_entity_poly.pdbx_seq_one_letter_code
_entity_poly.pdbx_strand_id
1 'polypeptide(L)'
;DAKNGVFSYTFTSQAVSTSDDWTAYFVMEKSTERMSTPDIRITLRRDVKEGNIKIENYISDFERAIERVKGYRKELDEANKKIGELKPYIQSQFEATNQKIKEISPYIEEQYLKTNKKIEELGASIAANSVVRKSGDTMTGPLVVEHKGTESPLQVSNSSGRFRFLPQKDINAMESSTLDGKAKSLCVTGQNNSTLDKVQVKTKELIVDGAIKQGSDISWTNLPLTGVESVPDRNLKYKKSGNQISVIGSVKNASNVNVFATLPAGCRPVQNIAFPALAYGNVPTVCEVTVKNDGGIFVNGVQSGNTVHIAVSFSI
;
A
#
# COMPACT_ATOMS: atom_id res chain seq x y z
N ASP A 1 -2.34 141.84 -21.58
CA ASP A 1 -2.63 143.28 -21.72
C ASP A 1 -3.70 143.68 -20.72
N ALA A 2 -3.28 144.09 -19.53
CA ALA A 2 -4.19 144.39 -18.42
C ALA A 2 -5.06 145.63 -18.69
N LYS A 3 -4.58 146.58 -19.49
CA LYS A 3 -5.32 147.82 -19.81
C LYS A 3 -6.54 147.53 -20.68
N ASN A 4 -6.46 146.49 -21.52
CA ASN A 4 -7.56 146.02 -22.37
C ASN A 4 -8.28 144.77 -21.80
N GLY A 5 -7.97 144.34 -20.56
CA GLY A 5 -8.63 143.21 -19.91
C GLY A 5 -8.29 141.82 -20.49
N VAL A 6 -7.15 141.67 -21.17
CA VAL A 6 -6.74 140.42 -21.83
C VAL A 6 -5.56 139.76 -21.12
N PHE A 7 -5.64 138.47 -20.85
CA PHE A 7 -4.54 137.64 -20.35
C PHE A 7 -4.48 136.29 -21.10
N SER A 8 -3.36 135.59 -20.97
CA SER A 8 -3.15 134.26 -21.54
C SER A 8 -2.70 133.30 -20.44
N TYR A 9 -3.27 132.10 -20.42
CA TYR A 9 -2.94 131.04 -19.48
C TYR A 9 -2.56 129.78 -20.25
N THR A 10 -1.37 129.24 -19.98
CA THR A 10 -0.90 127.99 -20.54
C THR A 10 -1.16 126.86 -19.55
N PHE A 11 -1.84 125.81 -19.97
CA PHE A 11 -2.09 124.64 -19.12
C PHE A 11 -0.79 123.92 -18.76
N THR A 12 -0.71 123.36 -17.55
CA THR A 12 0.41 122.51 -17.14
C THR A 12 0.32 121.13 -17.81
N SER A 13 1.45 120.46 -18.01
CA SER A 13 1.50 119.12 -18.61
C SER A 13 0.70 118.08 -17.82
N GLN A 14 0.60 118.23 -16.49
CA GLN A 14 -0.24 117.38 -15.66
C GLN A 14 -1.73 117.65 -15.90
N ALA A 15 -2.13 118.92 -16.00
CA ALA A 15 -3.53 119.27 -16.25
C ALA A 15 -4.01 118.66 -17.57
N VAL A 16 -3.16 118.55 -18.60
CA VAL A 16 -3.52 117.95 -19.90
C VAL A 16 -3.13 116.48 -20.08
N SER A 17 -2.77 115.76 -19.01
CA SER A 17 -2.25 114.38 -19.11
C SER A 17 -3.32 113.31 -19.35
N THR A 18 -4.58 113.61 -19.08
CA THR A 18 -5.72 112.71 -19.29
C THR A 18 -6.86 113.46 -19.97
N SER A 19 -7.46 112.86 -21.00
CA SER A 19 -8.63 113.42 -21.67
C SER A 19 -9.85 113.37 -20.75
N ASP A 20 -10.43 114.53 -20.48
CA ASP A 20 -11.60 114.70 -19.63
C ASP A 20 -12.30 116.05 -19.89
N ASP A 21 -13.49 116.24 -19.31
CA ASP A 21 -14.28 117.47 -19.36
C ASP A 21 -14.32 118.13 -17.96
N TRP A 22 -13.85 119.37 -17.81
CA TRP A 22 -13.87 120.10 -16.53
C TRP A 22 -14.35 121.55 -16.62
N THR A 23 -14.78 122.10 -15.49
CA THR A 23 -15.20 123.51 -15.34
C THR A 23 -14.12 124.28 -14.59
N ALA A 24 -13.75 125.46 -15.07
CA ALA A 24 -12.74 126.33 -14.48
C ALA A 24 -13.21 127.79 -14.47
N TYR A 25 -12.60 128.65 -13.67
CA TYR A 25 -12.80 130.10 -13.69
C TYR A 25 -11.51 130.79 -13.28
N PHE A 26 -11.37 132.07 -13.63
CA PHE A 26 -10.22 132.87 -13.23
C PHE A 26 -10.61 133.83 -12.11
N VAL A 27 -9.70 134.01 -11.16
CA VAL A 27 -9.87 134.93 -10.03
C VAL A 27 -8.82 136.02 -10.14
N MET A 28 -9.25 137.27 -9.99
CA MET A 28 -8.40 138.45 -9.96
C MET A 28 -8.55 139.10 -8.59
N GLU A 29 -7.43 139.28 -7.89
CA GLU A 29 -7.39 139.83 -6.53
C GLU A 29 -6.45 141.03 -6.47
N LYS A 30 -6.86 142.09 -5.75
CA LYS A 30 -6.01 143.23 -5.42
C LYS A 30 -6.25 143.61 -3.96
N SER A 31 -5.23 143.41 -3.12
CA SER A 31 -5.32 143.60 -1.66
C SER A 31 -6.52 142.84 -1.06
N THR A 32 -7.56 143.53 -0.60
CA THR A 32 -8.75 142.91 0.02
C THR A 32 -9.93 142.75 -0.95
N GLU A 33 -9.80 143.20 -2.19
CA GLU A 33 -10.85 143.08 -3.21
C GLU A 33 -10.61 141.86 -4.09
N ARG A 34 -11.66 141.05 -4.29
CA ARG A 34 -11.64 139.83 -5.11
C ARG A 34 -12.78 139.85 -6.12
N MET A 35 -12.45 139.53 -7.36
CA MET A 35 -13.42 139.29 -8.44
C MET A 35 -13.10 137.95 -9.12
N SER A 36 -14.14 137.24 -9.56
CA SER A 36 -14.02 136.01 -10.35
C SER A 36 -14.75 136.16 -11.68
N THR A 37 -14.22 135.53 -12.72
CA THR A 37 -14.95 135.35 -13.97
C THR A 37 -16.08 134.34 -13.77
N PRO A 38 -17.09 134.33 -14.65
CA PRO A 38 -18.00 133.19 -14.78
C PRO A 38 -17.23 131.90 -15.06
N ASP A 39 -17.87 130.79 -14.73
CA ASP A 39 -17.36 129.46 -15.05
C ASP A 39 -17.27 129.24 -16.57
N ILE A 40 -16.13 128.71 -16.99
CA ILE A 40 -15.84 128.23 -18.34
C ILE A 40 -15.73 126.71 -18.32
N ARG A 41 -16.31 126.06 -19.33
CA ARG A 41 -16.15 124.61 -19.52
C ARG A 41 -15.05 124.35 -20.53
N ILE A 42 -14.11 123.48 -20.17
CA ILE A 42 -13.00 123.06 -21.02
C ILE A 42 -13.13 121.56 -21.24
N THR A 43 -13.07 121.17 -22.51
CA THR A 43 -13.11 119.79 -22.96
C THR A 43 -11.78 119.45 -23.59
N LEU A 44 -11.04 118.51 -22.99
CA LEU A 44 -9.79 118.01 -23.55
C LEU A 44 -10.03 116.63 -24.17
N ARG A 45 -9.93 116.55 -25.49
CA ARG A 45 -10.01 115.29 -26.25
C ARG A 45 -8.61 114.77 -26.56
N ARG A 46 -8.45 113.44 -26.64
CA ARG A 46 -7.18 112.83 -27.08
C ARG A 46 -6.93 113.13 -28.56
N ASP A 47 -5.73 113.61 -28.88
CA ASP A 47 -5.26 113.70 -30.26
C ASP A 47 -4.67 112.35 -30.70
N VAL A 48 -5.18 111.82 -31.81
CA VAL A 48 -4.77 110.54 -32.39
C VAL A 48 -3.37 110.62 -33.01
N LYS A 49 -2.86 111.83 -33.30
CA LYS A 49 -1.56 112.06 -33.93
C LYS A 49 -0.38 112.00 -32.96
N GLU A 50 -0.61 112.12 -31.65
CA GLU A 50 0.46 112.15 -30.62
C GLU A 50 0.78 110.77 -30.02
N GLY A 51 0.28 109.67 -30.61
CA GLY A 51 0.84 108.33 -30.41
C GLY A 51 0.53 107.65 -29.06
N ASN A 52 -0.35 108.20 -28.23
CA ASN A 52 -0.66 107.65 -26.91
C ASN A 52 -1.80 106.59 -26.96
N ILE A 53 -1.56 105.50 -27.69
CA ILE A 53 -2.41 104.30 -27.74
C ILE A 53 -1.62 103.11 -27.21
N LYS A 54 -2.18 102.36 -26.24
CA LYS A 54 -1.63 101.07 -25.79
C LYS A 54 -1.94 100.02 -26.89
N ILE A 55 -0.98 99.74 -27.76
CA ILE A 55 -1.12 98.66 -28.76
C ILE A 55 -0.58 97.38 -28.10
N GLU A 56 -1.46 96.49 -27.67
CA GLU A 56 -1.07 95.12 -27.29
C GLU A 56 -0.49 94.42 -28.54
N ASN A 57 0.68 93.77 -28.41
CA ASN A 57 1.43 93.20 -29.53
C ASN A 57 0.81 91.88 -30.06
N TYR A 58 -0.44 91.93 -30.53
CA TYR A 58 -1.18 90.78 -31.03
C TYR A 58 -0.41 89.96 -32.08
N ILE A 59 0.39 90.61 -32.92
CA ILE A 59 1.20 89.96 -33.96
C ILE A 59 2.21 88.97 -33.36
N SER A 60 2.90 89.35 -32.27
CA SER A 60 3.88 88.49 -31.59
C SER A 60 3.23 87.26 -30.95
N ASP A 61 2.01 87.39 -30.43
CA ASP A 61 1.30 86.26 -29.83
C ASP A 61 0.78 85.29 -30.90
N PHE A 62 0.36 85.81 -32.07
CA PHE A 62 0.03 84.99 -33.23
C PHE A 62 1.24 84.23 -33.76
N GLU A 63 2.42 84.85 -33.87
CA GLU A 63 3.66 84.18 -34.27
C GLU A 63 4.03 83.03 -33.33
N ARG A 64 3.96 83.25 -32.01
CA ARG A 64 4.16 82.21 -30.99
C ARG A 64 3.14 81.09 -31.08
N ALA A 65 1.88 81.39 -31.42
CA ALA A 65 0.86 80.37 -31.64
C ALA A 65 1.17 79.52 -32.88
N ILE A 66 1.62 80.15 -33.98
CA ILE A 66 2.02 79.46 -35.21
C ILE A 66 3.21 78.54 -34.95
N GLU A 67 4.23 78.98 -34.21
CA GLU A 67 5.37 78.14 -33.85
C GLU A 67 4.95 76.91 -33.02
N ARG A 68 4.08 77.09 -32.01
CA ARG A 68 3.54 75.97 -31.23
C ARG A 68 2.77 74.98 -32.09
N VAL A 69 1.93 75.47 -33.02
CA VAL A 69 1.18 74.61 -33.95
C VAL A 69 2.13 73.82 -34.86
N LYS A 70 3.22 74.43 -35.35
CA LYS A 70 4.26 73.73 -36.11
C LYS A 70 4.95 72.65 -35.27
N GLY A 71 5.26 72.96 -34.01
CA GLY A 71 5.81 72.00 -33.05
C GLY A 71 4.91 70.77 -32.87
N TYR A 72 3.63 71.00 -32.56
CA TYR A 72 2.66 69.90 -32.41
C TYR A 72 2.46 69.10 -33.70
N ARG A 73 2.54 69.74 -34.87
CA ARG A 73 2.46 69.01 -36.13
C ARG A 73 3.62 68.03 -36.30
N LYS A 74 4.83 68.45 -35.93
CA LYS A 74 6.02 67.59 -35.97
C LYS A 74 5.89 66.39 -35.02
N GLU A 75 5.41 66.62 -33.79
CA GLU A 75 5.16 65.54 -32.82
C GLU A 75 4.10 64.54 -33.32
N LEU A 76 3.02 65.03 -33.96
CA LEU A 76 2.00 64.19 -34.58
C LEU A 76 2.57 63.34 -35.73
N ASP A 77 3.42 63.92 -36.57
CA ASP A 77 4.04 63.20 -37.68
C ASP A 77 5.00 62.11 -37.17
N GLU A 78 5.78 62.39 -36.12
CA GLU A 78 6.64 61.40 -35.44
C GLU A 78 5.83 60.28 -34.77
N ALA A 79 4.72 60.62 -34.10
CA ALA A 79 3.82 59.65 -33.49
C ALA A 79 3.19 58.74 -34.56
N ASN A 80 2.72 59.32 -35.67
CA ASN A 80 2.16 58.58 -36.80
C ASN A 80 3.20 57.62 -37.41
N LYS A 81 4.46 58.04 -37.52
CA LYS A 81 5.55 57.16 -37.97
C LYS A 81 5.74 55.97 -37.04
N LYS A 82 5.80 56.20 -35.71
CA LYS A 82 5.92 55.12 -34.71
C LYS A 82 4.72 54.17 -34.75
N ILE A 83 3.50 54.69 -34.91
CA ILE A 83 2.29 53.88 -35.08
C ILE A 83 2.39 53.02 -36.35
N GLY A 84 2.89 53.60 -37.44
CA GLY A 84 3.14 52.89 -38.71
C GLY A 84 4.14 51.74 -38.57
N GLU A 85 5.17 51.88 -37.74
CA GLU A 85 6.16 50.84 -37.44
C GLU A 85 5.65 49.77 -36.46
N LEU A 86 4.81 50.14 -35.49
CA LEU A 86 4.25 49.22 -34.50
C LEU A 86 3.29 48.20 -35.12
N LYS A 87 2.50 48.60 -36.11
CA LYS A 87 1.53 47.71 -36.78
C LYS A 87 2.18 46.45 -37.39
N PRO A 88 3.20 46.54 -38.26
CA PRO A 88 3.87 45.36 -38.81
C PRO A 88 4.63 44.57 -37.74
N TYR A 89 5.19 45.24 -36.72
CA TYR A 89 5.87 44.55 -35.62
C TYR A 89 4.91 43.64 -34.84
N ILE A 90 3.73 44.15 -34.44
CA ILE A 90 2.70 43.37 -33.74
C ILE A 90 2.22 42.21 -34.61
N GLN A 91 2.01 42.46 -35.90
CA GLN A 91 1.60 41.43 -36.85
C GLN A 91 2.65 40.30 -36.94
N SER A 92 3.93 40.66 -37.06
CA SER A 92 5.03 39.71 -37.10
C SER A 92 5.13 38.85 -35.83
N GLN A 93 4.99 39.47 -34.65
CA GLN A 93 5.00 38.74 -33.37
C GLN A 93 3.79 37.80 -33.23
N PHE A 94 2.62 38.24 -33.67
CA PHE A 94 1.40 37.42 -33.68
C PHE A 94 1.57 36.20 -34.60
N GLU A 95 2.07 36.39 -35.81
CA GLU A 95 2.32 35.31 -36.77
C GLU A 95 3.35 34.31 -36.24
N ALA A 96 4.47 34.79 -35.67
CA ALA A 96 5.49 33.94 -35.08
C ALA A 96 4.94 33.11 -33.91
N THR A 97 4.10 33.70 -33.05
CA THR A 97 3.46 33.00 -31.94
C THR A 97 2.46 31.97 -32.44
N ASN A 98 1.63 32.34 -33.41
CA ASN A 98 0.64 31.44 -34.00
C ASN A 98 1.30 30.25 -34.70
N GLN A 99 2.44 30.46 -35.35
CA GLN A 99 3.23 29.40 -35.96
C GLN A 99 3.79 28.43 -34.90
N LYS A 100 4.35 28.93 -33.80
CA LYS A 100 4.79 28.09 -32.66
C LYS A 100 3.65 27.26 -32.07
N ILE A 101 2.45 27.85 -31.97
CA ILE A 101 1.25 27.13 -31.50
C ILE A 101 0.88 26.01 -32.48
N LYS A 102 0.88 26.29 -33.80
CA LYS A 102 0.62 25.26 -34.83
C LYS A 102 1.61 24.10 -34.80
N GLU A 103 2.87 24.36 -34.45
CA GLU A 103 3.91 23.33 -34.37
C GLU A 103 3.81 22.50 -33.08
N ILE A 104 3.44 23.10 -31.95
CA ILE A 104 3.40 22.39 -30.66
C ILE A 104 2.14 21.55 -30.46
N SER A 105 1.00 21.96 -31.02
CA SER A 105 -0.27 21.22 -30.94
C SER A 105 -0.15 19.75 -31.39
N PRO A 106 0.35 19.43 -32.60
CA PRO A 106 0.45 18.04 -33.05
C PRO A 106 1.46 17.23 -32.22
N TYR A 107 2.53 17.86 -31.73
CA TYR A 107 3.47 17.19 -30.84
C TYR A 107 2.80 16.76 -29.53
N ILE A 108 2.00 17.63 -28.91
CA ILE A 108 1.26 17.31 -27.68
C ILE A 108 0.27 16.16 -27.93
N GLU A 109 -0.48 16.21 -29.02
CA GLU A 109 -1.42 15.15 -29.40
C GLU A 109 -0.71 13.81 -29.63
N GLU A 110 0.44 13.81 -30.31
CA GLU A 110 1.23 12.61 -30.53
C GLU A 110 1.76 12.01 -29.21
N GLN A 111 2.27 12.85 -28.31
CA GLN A 111 2.75 12.39 -26.99
C GLN A 111 1.61 11.83 -26.13
N TYR A 112 0.43 12.46 -26.16
CA TYR A 112 -0.76 11.96 -25.47
C TYR A 112 -1.16 10.58 -26.00
N LEU A 113 -1.22 10.42 -27.33
CA LEU A 113 -1.56 9.14 -27.97
C LEU A 113 -0.55 8.04 -27.63
N LYS A 114 0.75 8.34 -27.71
CA LYS A 114 1.83 7.40 -27.33
C LYS A 114 1.74 6.96 -25.87
N THR A 115 1.42 7.89 -24.97
CA THR A 115 1.32 7.60 -23.53
C THR A 115 0.11 6.72 -23.23
N ASN A 116 -1.06 7.03 -23.80
CA ASN A 116 -2.26 6.21 -23.64
C ASN A 116 -2.05 4.79 -24.17
N LYS A 117 -1.43 4.65 -25.35
CA LYS A 117 -1.11 3.34 -25.90
C LYS A 117 -0.22 2.52 -24.96
N LYS A 118 0.82 3.11 -24.36
CA LYS A 118 1.66 2.43 -23.36
C LYS A 118 0.87 2.02 -22.11
N ILE A 119 -0.05 2.85 -21.64
CA ILE A 119 -0.90 2.54 -20.49
C ILE A 119 -1.80 1.34 -20.80
N GLU A 120 -2.40 1.30 -21.99
CA GLU A 120 -3.23 0.17 -22.44
C GLU A 120 -2.40 -1.13 -22.55
N GLU A 121 -1.21 -1.05 -23.16
CA GLU A 121 -0.28 -2.19 -23.28
C GLU A 121 0.15 -2.73 -21.90
N LEU A 122 0.45 -1.84 -20.94
CA LEU A 122 0.76 -2.22 -19.56
C LEU A 122 -0.44 -2.85 -18.86
N GLY A 123 -1.64 -2.28 -19.02
CA GLY A 123 -2.87 -2.82 -18.46
C GLY A 123 -3.17 -4.23 -18.98
N ALA A 124 -3.02 -4.44 -20.29
CA ALA A 124 -3.15 -5.75 -20.92
C ALA A 124 -2.10 -6.75 -20.40
N SER A 125 -0.84 -6.32 -20.26
CA SER A 125 0.24 -7.16 -19.72
C SER A 125 -0.01 -7.58 -18.28
N ILE A 126 -0.51 -6.69 -17.43
CA ILE A 126 -0.87 -7.01 -16.04
C ILE A 126 -2.01 -8.03 -16.00
N ALA A 127 -3.06 -7.83 -16.81
CA ALA A 127 -4.18 -8.76 -16.90
C ALA A 127 -3.75 -10.14 -17.42
N ALA A 128 -2.79 -10.18 -18.36
CA ALA A 128 -2.27 -11.42 -18.92
C ALA A 128 -1.37 -12.19 -17.94
N ASN A 129 -0.65 -11.50 -17.04
CA ASN A 129 0.37 -12.10 -16.18
C ASN A 129 -0.16 -12.92 -14.99
N SER A 130 -1.47 -13.11 -14.83
CA SER A 130 -2.08 -13.99 -13.80
C SER A 130 -1.45 -13.87 -12.40
N VAL A 131 -1.05 -12.66 -12.00
CA VAL A 131 -0.40 -12.38 -10.73
C VAL A 131 -1.44 -12.33 -9.60
N VAL A 132 -1.13 -12.92 -8.46
CA VAL A 132 -1.97 -12.86 -7.25
C VAL A 132 -1.60 -11.63 -6.43
N ARG A 133 -2.59 -10.82 -6.04
CA ARG A 133 -2.42 -9.63 -5.19
C ARG A 133 -2.05 -10.02 -3.75
N LYS A 134 -1.47 -9.05 -3.02
CA LYS A 134 -1.16 -9.19 -1.58
C LYS A 134 -2.41 -9.40 -0.71
N SER A 135 -3.59 -8.99 -1.18
CA SER A 135 -4.86 -9.19 -0.49
C SER A 135 -6.01 -9.30 -1.49
N GLY A 136 -7.03 -10.08 -1.12
CA GLY A 136 -8.32 -10.14 -1.83
C GLY A 136 -8.41 -11.14 -2.98
N ASP A 137 -7.29 -11.64 -3.50
CA ASP A 137 -7.31 -12.66 -4.56
C ASP A 137 -7.37 -14.07 -3.96
N THR A 138 -8.22 -14.92 -4.55
CA THR A 138 -8.33 -16.34 -4.24
C THR A 138 -7.93 -17.14 -5.47
N MET A 139 -6.91 -18.00 -5.35
CA MET A 139 -6.62 -18.98 -6.40
C MET A 139 -7.73 -20.03 -6.43
N THR A 140 -8.31 -20.25 -7.61
CA THR A 140 -9.27 -21.35 -7.83
C THR A 140 -8.54 -22.50 -8.54
N GLY A 141 -8.87 -23.75 -8.19
CA GLY A 141 -8.18 -24.94 -8.70
C GLY A 141 -6.92 -25.33 -7.90
N PRO A 142 -6.27 -26.44 -8.27
CA PRO A 142 -5.08 -26.93 -7.58
C PRO A 142 -3.84 -26.09 -7.91
N LEU A 143 -3.04 -25.76 -6.89
CA LEU A 143 -1.70 -25.22 -7.09
C LEU A 143 -0.76 -26.36 -7.51
N VAL A 144 -0.29 -26.34 -8.76
CA VAL A 144 0.69 -27.29 -9.29
C VAL A 144 2.05 -26.59 -9.41
N VAL A 145 3.05 -27.11 -8.71
CA VAL A 145 4.43 -26.61 -8.79
C VAL A 145 5.28 -27.66 -9.52
N GLU A 146 5.52 -27.46 -10.81
CA GLU A 146 6.43 -28.31 -11.58
C GLU A 146 7.87 -27.87 -11.33
N HIS A 147 8.66 -28.74 -10.71
CA HIS A 147 10.03 -28.45 -10.33
C HIS A 147 10.99 -29.48 -10.93
N LYS A 148 12.02 -29.01 -11.62
CA LYS A 148 13.04 -29.86 -12.27
C LYS A 148 14.39 -29.81 -11.55
N GLY A 149 14.52 -28.97 -10.53
CA GLY A 149 15.73 -28.82 -9.71
C GLY A 149 15.80 -29.82 -8.55
N THR A 150 16.78 -29.61 -7.67
CA THR A 150 16.99 -30.45 -6.46
C THR A 150 16.61 -29.72 -5.16
N GLU A 151 16.36 -28.42 -5.26
CA GLU A 151 15.93 -27.52 -4.22
C GLU A 151 14.42 -27.65 -3.91
N SER A 152 13.97 -26.99 -2.85
CA SER A 152 12.57 -27.04 -2.44
C SER A 152 11.69 -26.15 -3.32
N PRO A 153 10.67 -26.69 -4.02
CA PRO A 153 9.71 -25.88 -4.76
C PRO A 153 8.84 -25.00 -3.86
N LEU A 154 8.68 -25.37 -2.58
CA LEU A 154 7.92 -24.60 -1.60
C LEU A 154 8.66 -24.55 -0.27
N GLN A 155 8.90 -23.34 0.22
CA GLN A 155 9.55 -23.06 1.49
C GLN A 155 8.84 -21.92 2.23
N VAL A 156 8.64 -22.12 3.54
CA VAL A 156 8.27 -21.05 4.47
C VAL A 156 9.42 -20.89 5.46
N SER A 157 9.93 -19.67 5.65
CA SER A 157 11.06 -19.42 6.56
C SER A 157 10.92 -18.13 7.34
N ASN A 158 11.48 -18.13 8.55
CA ASN A 158 11.65 -16.95 9.40
C ASN A 158 13.02 -17.01 10.08
N SER A 159 13.29 -16.08 11.02
CA SER A 159 14.54 -16.06 11.77
C SER A 159 14.77 -17.30 12.65
N SER A 160 13.70 -18.04 13.00
CA SER A 160 13.77 -19.22 13.85
C SER A 160 13.99 -20.52 13.07
N GLY A 161 13.69 -20.56 11.77
CA GLY A 161 13.85 -21.76 10.97
C GLY A 161 13.09 -21.74 9.65
N ARG A 162 12.94 -22.92 9.07
CA ARG A 162 12.26 -23.13 7.79
C ARG A 162 11.50 -24.44 7.72
N PHE A 163 10.41 -24.41 6.97
CA PHE A 163 9.63 -25.56 6.56
C PHE A 163 9.73 -25.71 5.04
N ARG A 164 9.95 -26.93 4.56
CA ARG A 164 10.26 -27.21 3.14
C ARG A 164 9.56 -28.45 2.63
N PHE A 165 9.12 -28.39 1.38
CA PHE A 165 8.74 -29.54 0.58
C PHE A 165 9.92 -29.89 -0.33
N LEU A 166 10.36 -31.15 -0.31
CA LEU A 166 11.56 -31.64 -1.01
C LEU A 166 11.19 -32.87 -1.84
N PRO A 167 10.67 -32.69 -3.06
CA PRO A 167 10.60 -33.76 -4.03
C PRO A 167 12.00 -34.00 -4.60
N GLN A 168 12.65 -35.06 -4.17
CA GLN A 168 13.91 -35.56 -4.72
C GLN A 168 13.65 -36.76 -5.64
N LYS A 169 14.66 -37.13 -6.42
CA LYS A 169 14.59 -38.23 -7.41
C LYS A 169 13.94 -39.51 -6.88
N ASP A 170 14.28 -39.90 -5.64
CA ASP A 170 13.86 -41.17 -5.04
C ASP A 170 13.02 -41.00 -3.77
N ILE A 171 12.87 -39.77 -3.27
CA ILE A 171 12.25 -39.48 -1.97
C ILE A 171 11.45 -38.17 -2.06
N ASN A 172 10.20 -38.19 -1.63
CA ASN A 172 9.47 -36.98 -1.27
C ASN A 172 9.57 -36.78 0.24
N ALA A 173 10.05 -35.62 0.69
CA ALA A 173 10.15 -35.29 2.11
C ALA A 173 9.49 -33.95 2.43
N MET A 174 8.86 -33.87 3.61
CA MET A 174 8.51 -32.62 4.27
C MET A 174 9.48 -32.45 5.43
N GLU A 175 10.22 -31.34 5.48
CA GLU A 175 11.22 -31.07 6.52
C GLU A 175 10.92 -29.76 7.24
N SER A 176 11.03 -29.77 8.57
CA SER A 176 11.16 -28.56 9.40
C SER A 176 12.57 -28.52 9.98
N SER A 177 13.30 -27.41 9.78
CA SER A 177 14.69 -27.29 10.19
C SER A 177 15.07 -25.91 10.75
N THR A 178 16.14 -25.87 11.53
CA THR A 178 16.90 -24.65 11.82
C THR A 178 17.55 -24.08 10.55
N LEU A 179 18.01 -22.82 10.61
CA LEU A 179 18.63 -22.13 9.48
C LEU A 179 19.98 -22.74 9.01
N ASP A 180 20.59 -23.62 9.80
CA ASP A 180 21.78 -24.39 9.42
C ASP A 180 21.45 -25.81 8.92
N GLY A 181 20.16 -26.19 8.88
CA GLY A 181 19.70 -27.49 8.38
C GLY A 181 19.97 -28.68 9.30
N LYS A 182 20.45 -28.46 10.54
CA LYS A 182 20.88 -29.55 11.43
C LYS A 182 19.74 -30.19 12.23
N ALA A 183 18.68 -29.45 12.56
CA ALA A 183 17.45 -30.03 13.13
C ALA A 183 16.51 -30.47 12.00
N LYS A 184 15.93 -31.68 12.07
CA LYS A 184 14.88 -32.15 11.15
C LYS A 184 13.70 -32.66 11.97
N SER A 185 12.67 -31.84 12.20
CA SER A 185 11.62 -32.17 13.17
C SER A 185 10.58 -33.18 12.67
N LEU A 186 10.43 -33.34 11.35
CA LEU A 186 9.56 -34.34 10.74
C LEU A 186 10.17 -34.71 9.39
N CYS A 187 10.22 -35.99 9.05
CA CYS A 187 10.60 -36.50 7.74
C CYS A 187 9.65 -37.65 7.40
N VAL A 188 8.64 -37.37 6.58
CA VAL A 188 7.69 -38.38 6.07
C VAL A 188 8.06 -38.67 4.63
N THR A 189 8.43 -39.92 4.36
CA THR A 189 8.85 -40.38 3.03
C THR A 189 7.88 -41.42 2.51
N GLY A 190 7.31 -41.18 1.33
CA GLY A 190 6.45 -42.13 0.64
C GLY A 190 6.83 -42.34 -0.81
N GLN A 191 6.77 -43.58 -1.27
CA GLN A 191 6.78 -43.92 -2.68
C GLN A 191 5.35 -43.84 -3.24
N ASN A 192 5.22 -43.52 -4.53
CA ASN A 192 3.92 -43.27 -5.14
C ASN A 192 3.09 -44.57 -5.22
N ASN A 193 1.82 -44.51 -4.79
CA ASN A 193 0.84 -45.61 -4.81
C ASN A 193 1.14 -46.86 -3.95
N SER A 194 1.99 -46.75 -2.92
CA SER A 194 2.21 -47.82 -1.93
C SER A 194 1.98 -47.31 -0.49
N THR A 195 1.80 -48.23 0.45
CA THR A 195 1.94 -47.92 1.89
C THR A 195 3.28 -47.22 2.13
N LEU A 196 3.32 -46.25 3.06
CA LEU A 196 4.58 -45.64 3.50
C LEU A 196 5.50 -46.74 4.06
N ASP A 197 6.61 -47.02 3.38
CA ASP A 197 7.57 -48.06 3.79
C ASP A 197 8.21 -47.72 5.15
N LYS A 198 8.49 -46.43 5.39
CA LYS A 198 9.11 -45.98 6.63
C LYS A 198 8.73 -44.54 7.00
N VAL A 199 8.47 -44.34 8.29
CA VAL A 199 8.45 -43.01 8.91
C VAL A 199 9.67 -42.92 9.84
N GLN A 200 10.54 -41.92 9.63
CA GLN A 200 11.69 -41.65 10.49
C GLN A 200 11.48 -40.34 11.26
N VAL A 201 11.36 -40.42 12.58
CA VAL A 201 11.30 -39.24 13.46
C VAL A 201 12.65 -39.08 14.14
N LYS A 202 13.39 -38.01 13.81
CA LYS A 202 14.70 -37.70 14.39
C LYS A 202 14.56 -36.65 15.49
N THR A 203 14.00 -37.07 16.61
CA THR A 203 13.75 -36.24 17.80
C THR A 203 14.42 -36.83 19.04
N LYS A 204 14.70 -36.00 20.04
CA LYS A 204 15.12 -36.48 21.37
C LYS A 204 13.97 -37.12 22.13
N GLU A 205 12.74 -36.67 21.88
CA GLU A 205 11.53 -37.13 22.55
C GLU A 205 10.37 -37.23 21.56
N LEU A 206 9.65 -38.34 21.61
CA LEU A 206 8.40 -38.57 20.88
C LEU A 206 7.26 -38.70 21.89
N ILE A 207 6.37 -37.72 21.93
CA ILE A 207 5.17 -37.74 22.76
C ILE A 207 3.99 -38.23 21.89
N VAL A 208 3.28 -39.25 22.35
CA VAL A 208 2.08 -39.79 21.68
C VAL A 208 0.93 -39.75 22.67
N ASP A 209 -0.11 -38.98 22.34
CA ASP A 209 -1.36 -38.97 23.11
C ASP A 209 -2.26 -40.11 22.61
N GLY A 210 -2.10 -41.30 23.20
CA GLY A 210 -2.80 -42.52 22.81
C GLY A 210 -1.91 -43.76 22.71
N ALA A 211 -2.28 -44.71 21.85
CA ALA A 211 -1.57 -45.98 21.67
C ALA A 211 -0.98 -46.13 20.26
N ILE A 212 0.24 -46.66 20.18
CA ILE A 212 0.83 -47.14 18.92
C ILE A 212 0.40 -48.60 18.76
N LYS A 213 -0.41 -48.90 17.74
CA LYS A 213 -0.83 -50.27 17.41
C LYS A 213 -0.14 -50.74 16.14
N GLN A 214 0.34 -51.98 16.14
CA GLN A 214 0.80 -52.64 14.92
C GLN A 214 -0.40 -53.29 14.22
N GLY A 215 -0.37 -53.37 12.88
CA GLY A 215 -1.45 -54.00 12.11
C GLY A 215 -1.69 -55.47 12.48
N SER A 216 -0.67 -56.14 13.03
CA SER A 216 -0.75 -57.53 13.52
C SER A 216 -1.15 -57.65 14.99
N ASP A 217 -1.44 -56.55 15.69
CA ASP A 217 -1.91 -56.61 17.08
C ASP A 217 -3.30 -57.23 17.15
N ILE A 218 -3.50 -58.10 18.13
CA ILE A 218 -4.77 -58.79 18.35
C ILE A 218 -5.30 -58.33 19.70
N SER A 219 -6.49 -57.71 19.71
CA SER A 219 -7.19 -57.36 20.94
C SER A 219 -7.61 -58.62 21.70
N TRP A 220 -7.98 -58.48 22.98
CA TRP A 220 -8.42 -59.61 23.79
C TRP A 220 -9.46 -60.49 23.06
N THR A 221 -9.08 -61.72 22.74
CA THR A 221 -9.86 -62.68 21.96
C THR A 221 -9.96 -63.99 22.74
N ASN A 222 -11.17 -64.54 22.86
CA ASN A 222 -11.39 -65.79 23.60
C ASN A 222 -10.74 -66.98 22.88
N LEU A 223 -10.17 -67.91 23.64
CA LEU A 223 -9.68 -69.18 23.14
C LEU A 223 -10.79 -70.23 23.18
N PRO A 224 -11.02 -70.98 22.08
CA PRO A 224 -11.87 -72.15 22.10
C PRO A 224 -11.35 -73.18 23.11
N LEU A 225 -12.25 -73.75 23.91
CA LEU A 225 -11.94 -74.76 24.91
C LEU A 225 -12.36 -76.15 24.42
N THR A 226 -11.55 -77.16 24.72
CA THR A 226 -11.86 -78.57 24.44
C THR A 226 -11.59 -79.40 25.68
N GLY A 227 -12.57 -80.21 26.10
CA GLY A 227 -12.41 -81.12 27.25
C GLY A 227 -12.31 -80.44 28.62
N VAL A 228 -12.55 -79.13 28.70
CA VAL A 228 -12.57 -78.33 29.94
C VAL A 228 -13.74 -77.36 29.93
N GLU A 229 -14.10 -76.84 31.09
CA GLU A 229 -15.19 -75.88 31.24
C GLU A 229 -14.66 -74.45 31.35
N SER A 230 -15.39 -73.50 30.76
CA SER A 230 -15.17 -72.07 30.95
C SER A 230 -15.57 -71.64 32.36
N VAL A 231 -14.83 -70.70 32.93
CA VAL A 231 -15.19 -70.07 34.20
C VAL A 231 -15.88 -68.73 33.92
N PRO A 232 -17.10 -68.48 34.44
CA PRO A 232 -17.78 -67.20 34.29
C PRO A 232 -16.88 -66.03 34.68
N ASP A 233 -16.95 -64.94 33.90
CA ASP A 233 -16.16 -63.71 34.03
C ASP A 233 -14.63 -63.87 33.92
N ARG A 234 -14.14 -65.09 33.69
CA ARG A 234 -12.72 -65.43 33.58
C ARG A 234 -12.44 -66.32 32.37
N ASN A 235 -13.10 -66.03 31.25
CA ASN A 235 -12.90 -66.75 30.00
C ASN A 235 -11.41 -66.75 29.61
N LEU A 236 -10.92 -67.93 29.20
CA LEU A 236 -9.57 -68.04 28.67
C LEU A 236 -9.47 -67.26 27.37
N LYS A 237 -8.56 -66.28 27.34
CA LYS A 237 -8.40 -65.34 26.23
C LYS A 237 -6.95 -64.95 26.05
N TYR A 238 -6.61 -64.48 24.86
CA TYR A 238 -5.27 -64.03 24.53
C TYR A 238 -5.28 -62.64 23.89
N LYS A 239 -4.14 -61.94 23.96
CA LYS A 239 -3.87 -60.66 23.28
C LYS A 239 -2.48 -60.74 22.66
N LYS A 240 -2.31 -60.12 21.48
CA LYS A 240 -1.00 -59.87 20.86
C LYS A 240 -0.73 -58.37 20.82
N SER A 241 0.43 -57.96 21.31
CA SER A 241 0.92 -56.58 21.22
C SER A 241 2.39 -56.60 20.77
N GLY A 242 2.61 -56.28 19.50
CA GLY A 242 3.88 -56.54 18.81
C GLY A 242 4.24 -58.02 18.87
N ASN A 243 5.43 -58.32 19.41
CA ASN A 243 5.92 -59.68 19.60
C ASN A 243 5.55 -60.28 20.97
N GLN A 244 4.76 -59.58 21.78
CA GLN A 244 4.34 -60.08 23.09
C GLN A 244 2.95 -60.69 23.03
N ILE A 245 2.84 -61.93 23.51
CA ILE A 245 1.58 -62.64 23.70
C ILE A 245 1.25 -62.69 25.18
N SER A 246 0.01 -62.35 25.53
CA SER A 246 -0.52 -62.55 26.88
C SER A 246 -1.73 -63.46 26.82
N VAL A 247 -1.77 -64.48 27.68
CA VAL A 247 -2.92 -65.39 27.83
C VAL A 247 -3.39 -65.31 29.27
N ILE A 248 -4.67 -65.00 29.47
CA ILE A 248 -5.28 -64.89 30.79
C ILE A 248 -6.62 -65.61 30.83
N GLY A 249 -7.02 -66.07 32.01
CA GLY A 249 -8.35 -66.60 32.27
C GLY A 249 -8.30 -67.79 33.22
N SER A 250 -9.34 -68.60 33.21
CA SER A 250 -9.45 -69.78 34.06
C SER A 250 -10.22 -70.88 33.38
N VAL A 251 -9.82 -72.11 33.68
CA VAL A 251 -10.48 -73.33 33.20
C VAL A 251 -10.79 -74.25 34.37
N LYS A 252 -11.89 -74.99 34.26
CA LYS A 252 -12.30 -76.02 35.22
C LYS A 252 -12.12 -77.40 34.62
N ASN A 253 -11.88 -78.39 35.47
CA ASN A 253 -11.82 -79.80 35.09
C ASN A 253 -10.71 -80.10 34.06
N ALA A 254 -9.62 -79.34 34.09
CA ALA A 254 -8.44 -79.63 33.28
C ALA A 254 -7.77 -80.93 33.76
N SER A 255 -7.34 -81.75 32.79
CA SER A 255 -6.65 -83.02 33.04
C SER A 255 -5.16 -82.90 32.73
N ASN A 256 -4.33 -83.66 33.46
CA ASN A 256 -2.88 -83.59 33.32
C ASN A 256 -2.44 -83.87 31.88
N VAL A 257 -1.67 -82.93 31.33
CA VAL A 257 -0.99 -83.03 30.02
C VAL A 257 -1.95 -83.08 28.81
N ASN A 258 -3.26 -82.90 29.02
CA ASN A 258 -4.22 -82.82 27.94
C ASN A 258 -4.40 -81.38 27.46
N VAL A 259 -4.23 -81.18 26.16
CA VAL A 259 -4.39 -79.86 25.51
C VAL A 259 -5.86 -79.47 25.52
N PHE A 260 -6.16 -78.32 26.12
CA PHE A 260 -7.52 -77.81 26.25
C PHE A 260 -7.79 -76.51 25.47
N ALA A 261 -6.75 -75.86 24.95
CA ALA A 261 -6.86 -74.70 24.08
C ALA A 261 -5.65 -74.65 23.13
N THR A 262 -5.75 -73.95 22.01
CA THR A 262 -4.64 -73.79 21.05
C THR A 262 -4.54 -72.36 20.56
N LEU A 263 -3.34 -71.78 20.63
CA LEU A 263 -3.06 -70.46 20.07
C LEU A 263 -2.98 -70.51 18.53
N PRO A 264 -3.53 -69.50 17.85
CA PRO A 264 -3.45 -69.42 16.39
C PRO A 264 -2.02 -69.22 15.91
N ALA A 265 -1.78 -69.54 14.63
CA ALA A 265 -0.50 -69.26 13.98
C ALA A 265 -0.16 -67.76 14.09
N GLY A 266 1.11 -67.43 14.35
CA GLY A 266 1.55 -66.06 14.61
C GLY A 266 1.38 -65.59 16.06
N CYS A 267 0.89 -66.45 16.96
CA CYS A 267 0.83 -66.24 18.42
C CYS A 267 1.51 -67.38 19.22
N ARG A 268 2.20 -68.30 18.53
CA ARG A 268 2.79 -69.51 19.13
C ARG A 268 4.23 -69.23 19.55
N PRO A 269 4.69 -69.74 20.71
CA PRO A 269 6.08 -69.59 21.12
C PRO A 269 7.02 -70.39 20.21
N VAL A 270 8.27 -69.96 20.09
CA VAL A 270 9.30 -70.65 19.30
C VAL A 270 9.67 -72.03 19.85
N GLN A 271 9.41 -72.27 21.14
CA GLN A 271 9.63 -73.52 21.85
C GLN A 271 8.55 -73.75 22.90
N ASN A 272 8.48 -74.96 23.47
CA ASN A 272 7.61 -75.20 24.62
C ASN A 272 8.07 -74.32 25.79
N ILE A 273 7.11 -73.64 26.42
CA ILE A 273 7.34 -72.76 27.56
C ILE A 273 6.38 -73.14 28.68
N ALA A 274 6.91 -73.19 29.90
CA ALA A 274 6.18 -73.60 31.09
C ALA A 274 6.15 -72.43 32.09
N PHE A 275 4.99 -72.25 32.73
CA PHE A 275 4.77 -71.22 33.73
C PHE A 275 4.14 -71.82 34.98
N PRO A 276 4.57 -71.41 36.19
CA PRO A 276 3.86 -71.79 37.41
C PRO A 276 2.45 -71.17 37.41
N ALA A 277 1.48 -71.94 37.88
CA ALA A 277 0.08 -71.54 38.01
C ALA A 277 -0.53 -72.14 39.28
N LEU A 278 -1.69 -71.60 39.68
CA LEU A 278 -2.42 -72.10 40.85
C LEU A 278 -3.68 -72.83 40.42
N ALA A 279 -3.86 -74.02 40.98
CA ALA A 279 -5.05 -74.84 40.86
C ALA A 279 -5.82 -74.82 42.19
N TYR A 280 -7.08 -74.42 42.14
CA TYR A 280 -7.97 -74.31 43.29
C TYR A 280 -9.01 -75.42 43.27
N GLY A 281 -8.86 -76.36 44.20
CA GLY A 281 -9.90 -77.31 44.62
C GLY A 281 -10.31 -77.01 46.05
N ASN A 282 -10.23 -78.00 46.94
CA ASN A 282 -10.43 -77.80 48.39
C ASN A 282 -9.28 -76.99 49.04
N VAL A 283 -8.05 -77.14 48.54
CA VAL A 283 -6.85 -76.41 48.97
C VAL A 283 -6.11 -75.92 47.72
N PRO A 284 -5.51 -74.71 47.72
CA PRO A 284 -4.69 -74.24 46.61
C PRO A 284 -3.46 -75.13 46.41
N THR A 285 -3.18 -75.50 45.17
CA THR A 285 -2.02 -76.30 44.77
C THR A 285 -1.28 -75.61 43.63
N VAL A 286 0.04 -75.79 43.58
CA VAL A 286 0.85 -75.31 42.45
C VAL A 286 0.76 -76.33 41.33
N CYS A 287 0.50 -75.84 40.13
CA CYS A 287 0.53 -76.58 38.88
C CYS A 287 1.39 -75.81 37.86
N GLU A 288 1.61 -76.40 36.70
CA GLU A 288 2.35 -75.80 35.60
C GLU A 288 1.42 -75.64 34.40
N VAL A 289 1.35 -74.44 33.83
CA VAL A 289 0.72 -74.20 32.52
C VAL A 289 1.83 -74.25 31.48
N THR A 290 1.71 -75.18 30.53
CA THR A 290 2.63 -75.26 29.39
C THR A 290 1.94 -74.79 28.12
N VAL A 291 2.60 -73.89 27.39
CA VAL A 291 2.26 -73.50 26.02
C VAL A 291 3.28 -74.14 25.09
N LYS A 292 2.82 -75.03 24.23
CA LYS A 292 3.66 -75.75 23.26
C LYS A 292 4.02 -74.87 22.06
N ASN A 293 5.08 -75.24 21.35
CA ASN A 293 5.48 -74.59 20.09
C ASN A 293 4.42 -74.69 18.96
N ASP A 294 3.56 -75.71 19.00
CA ASP A 294 2.40 -75.85 18.11
C ASP A 294 1.19 -75.00 18.55
N GLY A 295 1.31 -74.27 19.67
CA GLY A 295 0.28 -73.43 20.26
C GLY A 295 -0.62 -74.14 21.27
N GLY A 296 -0.51 -75.45 21.45
CA GLY A 296 -1.32 -76.20 22.40
C GLY A 296 -1.05 -75.78 23.84
N ILE A 297 -2.12 -75.56 24.61
CA ILE A 297 -2.06 -75.18 26.03
C ILE A 297 -2.59 -76.34 26.86
N PHE A 298 -1.78 -76.80 27.82
CA PHE A 298 -2.16 -77.81 28.80
C PHE A 298 -1.66 -77.43 30.19
N VAL A 299 -2.14 -78.15 31.20
CA VAL A 299 -1.67 -78.04 32.58
C VAL A 299 -1.08 -79.36 33.06
N ASN A 300 -0.07 -79.28 33.92
CA ASN A 300 0.57 -80.41 34.58
C ASN A 300 0.55 -80.22 36.10
N GLY A 301 0.43 -81.30 36.87
CA GLY A 301 0.30 -81.25 38.33
C GLY A 301 -1.08 -80.79 38.82
N VAL A 302 -2.15 -81.00 38.05
CA VAL A 302 -3.53 -80.68 38.42
C VAL A 302 -4.33 -81.93 38.84
N GLN A 303 -5.28 -81.77 39.77
CA GLN A 303 -6.26 -82.79 40.15
C GLN A 303 -7.60 -82.52 39.47
N SER A 304 -8.34 -83.59 39.14
CA SER A 304 -9.69 -83.47 38.55
C SER A 304 -10.62 -82.67 39.48
N GLY A 305 -11.44 -81.79 38.91
CA GLY A 305 -12.32 -80.90 39.68
C GLY A 305 -11.73 -79.51 39.98
N ASN A 306 -10.42 -79.33 39.84
CA ASN A 306 -9.78 -78.04 40.17
C ASN A 306 -10.08 -76.97 39.12
N THR A 307 -10.14 -75.71 39.58
CA THR A 307 -10.09 -74.52 38.73
C THR A 307 -8.66 -74.04 38.62
N VAL A 308 -8.10 -73.95 37.41
CA VAL A 308 -6.75 -73.42 37.19
C VAL A 308 -6.83 -71.95 36.76
N HIS A 309 -6.08 -71.09 37.45
CA HIS A 309 -5.93 -69.68 37.08
C HIS A 309 -4.69 -69.50 36.20
N ILE A 310 -4.89 -68.96 35.01
CA ILE A 310 -3.87 -68.82 33.98
C ILE A 310 -3.62 -67.33 33.75
N ALA A 311 -2.37 -66.92 33.89
CA ALA A 311 -1.89 -65.60 33.51
C ALA A 311 -0.44 -65.74 33.07
N VAL A 312 -0.23 -65.89 31.77
CA VAL A 312 1.09 -66.12 31.17
C VAL A 312 1.38 -65.06 30.11
N SER A 313 2.65 -64.68 30.00
CA SER A 313 3.12 -63.75 28.97
C SER A 313 4.46 -64.21 28.43
N PHE A 314 4.61 -64.16 27.10
CA PHE A 314 5.83 -64.60 26.43
C PHE A 314 6.04 -63.84 25.12
N SER A 315 7.28 -63.91 24.63
CA SER A 315 7.64 -63.36 23.31
C SER A 315 7.60 -64.45 22.24
N ILE A 316 7.25 -64.07 21.03
CA ILE A 316 7.31 -64.91 19.82
C ILE A 316 8.43 -64.48 18.89
#